data_AF-A0A1R4KBU2-F1
#
_entry.id   AF-A0A1R4KBU2-F1
#
_cell.length_a   1.000
_cell.length_b   1.000
_cell.length_c   1.000
_cell.angle_alpha   90.00
_cell.angle_beta   90.00
_cell.angle_gamma   90.00
#
_symmetry.space_group_name_H-M   'P 1'
#
loop_
_entity.id
_entity.type
_entity.pdbx_description
1 polymer ?
#
loop_
_entity_poly.entity_id
_entity_poly.type
_entity_poly.pdbx_seq_one_letter_code
_entity_poly.pdbx_strand_id
1 'polypeptide(L)'
;MTWAAAAVPRHYVAADEIAAVLRELGKPEAAKVLSGKLPVSKRTRSGELGEILGTQYVARELGYRMIARLRWKDSRDMPMRGDDLLGVRMVDDDKLEFLKGEAKSRASLSTSTLDEAEAALLSEHGLPTPHALMFVAARLREMGETKLHVKILAAQLRGRIRPSDVLHLLFTFSGNNPLKLLRNHTKAYKGKIRRLGVGLQVPEHQAFIRRVFEEVIRDARTR
;
A
#
# COMPACT_ATOMS: atom_id res chain seq x y z
N MET A 1 8.44 -11.04 12.61
CA MET A 1 9.11 -9.72 12.71
C MET A 1 10.12 -9.55 11.59
N THR A 2 11.06 -10.49 11.44
CA THR A 2 12.16 -10.48 10.45
C THR A 2 11.73 -10.24 9.01
N TRP A 3 10.62 -10.86 8.55
CA TRP A 3 10.11 -10.59 7.20
C TRP A 3 9.67 -9.13 7.01
N ALA A 4 8.94 -8.56 7.98
CA ALA A 4 8.44 -7.19 7.87
C ALA A 4 9.62 -6.21 7.83
N ALA A 5 10.61 -6.38 8.71
CA ALA A 5 11.81 -5.54 8.72
C ALA A 5 12.61 -5.64 7.41
N ALA A 6 12.67 -6.81 6.76
CA ALA A 6 13.31 -6.96 5.46
C ALA A 6 12.51 -6.32 4.30
N ALA A 7 11.17 -6.32 4.38
CA ALA A 7 10.31 -5.78 3.34
C ALA A 7 10.24 -4.25 3.37
N VAL A 8 10.18 -3.66 4.57
CA VAL A 8 9.94 -2.22 4.80
C VAL A 8 10.89 -1.30 4.02
N PRO A 9 12.24 -1.48 4.04
CA PRO A 9 13.16 -0.58 3.32
C PRO A 9 12.87 -0.46 1.83
N ARG A 10 12.47 -1.57 1.19
CA ARG A 10 12.16 -1.62 -0.25
C ARG A 10 10.93 -0.80 -0.62
N HIS A 11 10.14 -0.35 0.35
CA HIS A 11 9.03 0.57 0.11
C HIS A 11 9.42 2.03 0.15
N TYR A 12 10.58 2.39 0.72
CA TYR A 12 11.06 3.76 0.80
C TYR A 12 12.17 4.07 -0.20
N VAL A 13 13.02 3.09 -0.52
CA VAL A 13 14.17 3.25 -1.43
C VAL A 13 14.17 2.10 -2.42
N ALA A 14 14.51 2.38 -3.68
CA ALA A 14 14.66 1.33 -4.68
C ALA A 14 15.95 0.51 -4.42
N ALA A 15 15.94 -0.77 -4.79
CA ALA A 15 17.05 -1.68 -4.47
C ALA A 15 18.33 -1.35 -5.25
N ASP A 16 18.17 -0.86 -6.47
CA ASP A 16 19.24 -0.35 -7.34
C ASP A 16 19.80 0.98 -6.82
N GLU A 17 18.94 1.92 -6.39
CA GLU A 17 19.35 3.19 -5.75
C GLU A 17 20.22 2.92 -4.53
N ILE A 18 19.75 2.09 -3.59
CA ILE A 18 20.52 1.79 -2.37
C ILE A 18 21.79 1.01 -2.67
N ALA A 19 21.77 0.10 -3.66
CA ALA A 19 22.96 -0.65 -4.06
C ALA A 19 24.02 0.27 -4.70
N ALA A 20 23.61 1.27 -5.47
CA ALA A 20 24.54 2.26 -6.02
C ALA A 20 25.19 3.09 -4.91
N VAL A 21 24.41 3.62 -3.97
CA VAL A 21 24.95 4.37 -2.82
C VAL A 21 25.89 3.51 -1.99
N LEU A 22 25.55 2.23 -1.76
CA LEU A 22 26.41 1.30 -1.04
C LEU A 22 27.76 1.08 -1.73
N ARG A 23 27.79 0.95 -3.06
CA ARG A 23 29.04 0.75 -3.81
C ARG A 23 29.91 2.01 -3.82
N GLU A 24 29.31 3.17 -4.05
CA GLU A 24 30.06 4.41 -4.26
C GLU A 24 30.43 5.12 -2.95
N LEU A 25 29.53 5.11 -1.97
CA LEU A 25 29.64 5.92 -0.75
C LEU A 25 29.73 5.08 0.52
N GLY A 26 29.48 3.77 0.44
CA GLY A 26 29.51 2.87 1.58
C GLY A 26 28.23 2.88 2.41
N LYS A 27 28.24 2.06 3.46
CA LYS A 27 27.08 1.77 4.30
C LYS A 27 26.56 2.97 5.13
N PRO A 28 27.41 3.80 5.76
CA PRO A 28 26.91 4.91 6.56
C PRO A 28 26.05 5.90 5.74
N GLU A 29 26.46 6.18 4.51
CA GLU A 29 25.77 7.06 3.57
C GLU A 29 24.47 6.43 3.06
N ALA A 30 24.49 5.13 2.73
CA ALA A 30 23.28 4.38 2.39
C ALA A 30 22.25 4.38 3.54
N ALA A 31 22.72 4.22 4.79
CA ALA A 31 21.88 4.30 5.97
C ALA A 31 21.26 5.69 6.16
N LYS A 32 22.01 6.76 5.87
CA LYS A 32 21.50 8.14 5.87
C LYS A 32 20.38 8.31 4.85
N VAL A 33 20.55 7.83 3.62
CA VAL A 33 19.51 7.87 2.56
C VAL A 33 18.22 7.21 3.03
N LEU A 34 18.30 5.97 3.55
CA LEU A 34 17.12 5.27 4.05
C LEU A 34 16.48 6.00 5.24
N SER A 35 17.27 6.38 6.24
CA SER A 35 16.76 7.07 7.44
C SER A 35 16.14 8.44 7.15
N GLY A 36 16.57 9.11 6.08
CA GLY A 36 15.98 10.36 5.60
C GLY A 36 14.56 10.18 5.05
N LYS A 37 14.25 9.00 4.49
CA LYS A 37 12.91 8.68 3.95
C LYS A 37 11.97 8.02 4.96
N LEU A 38 12.51 7.33 5.98
CA LEU A 38 11.69 6.63 6.98
C LEU A 38 10.87 7.61 7.86
N PRO A 39 9.63 7.24 8.24
CA PRO A 39 8.82 8.04 9.14
C PRO A 39 9.39 8.07 10.57
N VAL A 40 9.26 9.23 11.23
CA VAL A 40 9.72 9.42 12.62
C VAL A 40 8.58 9.25 13.61
N SER A 41 7.42 9.84 13.33
CA SER A 41 6.29 9.84 14.27
C SER A 41 5.68 8.44 14.43
N LYS A 42 5.20 8.12 15.63
CA LYS A 42 4.50 6.85 15.92
C LYS A 42 3.26 6.68 15.01
N ARG A 43 2.53 7.77 14.78
CA ARG A 43 1.32 7.79 13.94
C ARG A 43 1.65 7.44 12.49
N THR A 44 2.65 8.10 11.90
CA THR A 44 3.05 7.87 10.50
C THR A 44 3.61 6.45 10.31
N ARG A 45 4.45 5.98 11.23
CA ARG A 45 4.93 4.59 11.25
C ARG A 45 3.80 3.57 11.24
N SER A 46 2.76 3.80 12.05
CA SER A 46 1.58 2.94 12.13
C SER A 46 0.83 2.88 10.81
N GLY A 47 0.54 4.04 10.21
CA GLY A 47 -0.18 4.13 8.94
C GLY A 47 0.60 3.47 7.80
N GLU A 48 1.85 3.89 7.60
CA GLU A 48 2.68 3.40 6.50
C GLU A 48 3.02 1.92 6.63
N LEU A 49 3.21 1.38 7.84
CA LEU A 49 3.36 -0.06 8.00
C LEU A 49 2.08 -0.80 7.62
N GLY A 50 0.90 -0.25 7.93
CA GLY A 50 -0.38 -0.78 7.48
C GLY A 50 -0.48 -0.83 5.95
N GLU A 51 -0.11 0.26 5.27
CA GLU A 51 -0.06 0.34 3.80
C GLU A 51 0.94 -0.66 3.19
N ILE A 52 2.14 -0.78 3.78
CA ILE A 52 3.18 -1.73 3.35
C ILE A 52 2.66 -3.16 3.45
N LEU A 53 2.05 -3.54 4.59
CA LEU A 53 1.52 -4.88 4.80
C LEU A 53 0.36 -5.18 3.84
N GLY A 54 -0.56 -4.23 3.66
CA GLY A 54 -1.65 -4.36 2.69
C GLY A 54 -1.14 -4.51 1.26
N THR A 55 -0.14 -3.71 0.87
CA THR A 55 0.51 -3.78 -0.44
C THR A 55 1.16 -5.15 -0.67
N GLN A 56 1.85 -5.68 0.32
CA GLN A 56 2.48 -7.01 0.23
C GLN A 56 1.45 -8.12 0.17
N TYR A 57 0.37 -8.06 0.96
CA TYR A 57 -0.72 -9.02 0.88
C TYR A 57 -1.35 -9.03 -0.51
N VAL A 58 -1.68 -7.87 -1.07
CA VAL A 58 -2.26 -7.75 -2.41
C VAL A 58 -1.34 -8.34 -3.48
N ALA A 59 -0.05 -7.99 -3.43
CA ALA A 59 0.90 -8.48 -4.42
C ALA A 59 1.09 -10.00 -4.36
N ARG A 60 1.14 -10.57 -3.15
CA ARG A 60 1.47 -11.99 -2.94
C ARG A 60 0.28 -12.91 -3.00
N GLU A 61 -0.82 -12.52 -2.36
CA GLU A 61 -1.99 -13.39 -2.16
C GLU A 61 -3.06 -13.14 -3.22
N LEU A 62 -3.15 -11.92 -3.75
CA LEU A 62 -4.15 -11.57 -4.77
C LEU A 62 -3.54 -11.45 -6.18
N GLY A 63 -2.22 -11.45 -6.31
CA GLY A 63 -1.50 -11.45 -7.59
C GLY A 63 -1.64 -10.16 -8.40
N TYR A 64 -1.97 -9.03 -7.76
CA TYR A 64 -2.00 -7.72 -8.45
C TYR A 64 -0.60 -7.12 -8.52
N ARG A 65 -0.30 -6.43 -9.63
CA ARG A 65 0.88 -5.61 -9.76
C ARG A 65 0.70 -4.34 -8.93
N MET A 66 1.52 -4.22 -7.88
CA MET A 66 1.53 -3.07 -6.97
C MET A 66 2.76 -2.20 -7.19
N ILE A 67 2.61 -0.90 -6.89
CA ILE A 67 3.70 0.07 -6.81
C ILE A 67 3.95 0.43 -5.34
N ALA A 68 5.21 0.40 -4.92
CA ALA A 68 5.62 0.83 -3.59
C ALA A 68 5.65 2.36 -3.49
N ARG A 69 4.46 2.98 -3.42
CA ARG A 69 4.27 4.43 -3.60
C ARG A 69 5.09 5.31 -2.65
N LEU A 70 5.44 4.81 -1.47
CA LEU A 70 6.20 5.54 -0.45
C LEU A 70 7.62 5.94 -0.91
N ARG A 71 8.16 5.33 -1.98
CA ARG A 71 9.44 5.75 -2.58
C ARG A 71 9.41 7.15 -3.18
N TRP A 72 8.22 7.64 -3.51
CA TRP A 72 8.00 8.91 -4.21
C TRP A 72 7.28 9.95 -3.34
N LYS A 73 7.44 9.86 -2.01
CA LYS A 73 7.02 10.94 -1.12
C LYS A 73 7.90 12.18 -1.32
N ASP A 74 7.28 13.35 -1.37
CA ASP A 74 8.01 14.63 -1.42
C ASP A 74 8.86 14.85 -0.15
N SER A 75 8.33 14.43 1.00
CA SER A 75 9.08 14.35 2.26
C SER A 75 8.51 13.26 3.16
N ARG A 76 9.30 12.77 4.12
CA ARG A 76 8.85 11.74 5.07
C ARG A 76 7.63 12.16 5.91
N ASP A 77 7.40 13.46 6.05
CA ASP A 77 6.35 14.03 6.90
C ASP A 77 5.07 14.38 6.12
N MET A 78 5.12 14.41 4.78
CA MET A 78 3.96 14.66 3.93
C MET A 78 3.16 13.38 3.64
N PRO A 79 1.82 13.43 3.61
CA PRO A 79 1.01 12.29 3.18
C PRO A 79 1.07 12.10 1.66
N MET A 80 0.98 10.85 1.19
CA MET A 80 0.79 10.57 -0.24
C MET A 80 -0.66 10.85 -0.63
N ARG A 81 -0.87 11.48 -1.80
CA ARG A 81 -2.22 11.73 -2.33
C ARG A 81 -2.73 10.56 -3.17
N GLY A 82 -4.04 10.30 -3.11
CA GLY A 82 -4.71 9.22 -3.85
C GLY A 82 -4.84 7.94 -3.04
N ASP A 83 -5.34 6.90 -3.68
CA ASP A 83 -5.73 5.63 -3.05
C ASP A 83 -4.55 4.97 -2.29
N ASP A 84 -4.77 4.59 -1.02
CA ASP A 84 -3.76 3.92 -0.17
C ASP A 84 -3.13 2.72 -0.87
N LEU A 85 -3.97 1.86 -1.42
CA LEU A 85 -3.59 0.67 -2.18
C LEU A 85 -4.21 0.76 -3.57
N LEU A 86 -3.37 0.79 -4.60
CA LEU A 86 -3.81 0.68 -5.99
C LEU A 86 -3.03 -0.42 -6.70
N GLY A 87 -3.75 -1.45 -7.12
CA GLY A 87 -3.23 -2.60 -7.84
C GLY A 87 -3.86 -2.75 -9.21
N VAL A 88 -3.10 -3.31 -10.15
CA VAL A 88 -3.58 -3.62 -11.50
C VAL A 88 -3.18 -5.04 -11.88
N ARG A 89 -4.03 -5.73 -12.63
CA ARG A 89 -3.71 -7.06 -13.16
C ARG A 89 -4.34 -7.24 -14.53
N MET A 90 -3.57 -7.78 -15.47
CA MET A 90 -4.14 -8.30 -16.73
C MET A 90 -4.87 -9.61 -16.41
N VAL A 91 -6.15 -9.68 -16.71
CA VAL A 91 -6.92 -10.94 -16.66
C VAL A 91 -6.69 -11.73 -17.95
N ASP A 92 -6.65 -11.02 -19.06
CA ASP A 92 -6.29 -11.48 -20.40
C ASP A 92 -5.72 -10.27 -21.18
N ASP A 93 -5.45 -10.42 -22.47
CA ASP A 93 -4.83 -9.37 -23.28
C ASP A 93 -5.68 -8.10 -23.40
N ASP A 94 -6.99 -8.17 -23.21
CA ASP A 94 -7.92 -7.05 -23.41
C ASP A 94 -8.60 -6.58 -22.13
N LYS A 95 -8.49 -7.33 -21.04
CA LYS A 95 -9.15 -7.02 -19.78
C LYS A 95 -8.16 -6.74 -18.65
N LEU A 96 -8.35 -5.58 -18.03
CA LEU A 96 -7.72 -5.19 -16.77
C LEU A 96 -8.69 -5.37 -15.61
N GLU A 97 -8.17 -5.87 -14.49
CA GLU A 97 -8.78 -5.70 -13.18
C GLU A 97 -7.98 -4.68 -12.37
N PHE A 98 -8.69 -3.87 -11.60
CA PHE A 98 -8.15 -2.88 -10.69
C PHE A 98 -8.47 -3.28 -9.26
N LEU A 99 -7.55 -3.01 -8.35
CA LEU A 99 -7.78 -3.06 -6.92
C LEU A 99 -7.69 -1.64 -6.38
N LYS A 100 -8.79 -1.14 -5.81
CA LYS A 100 -8.80 0.08 -4.99
C LYS A 100 -8.90 -0.36 -3.55
N GLY A 101 -7.91 -0.03 -2.73
CA GLY A 101 -7.88 -0.46 -1.35
C GLY A 101 -7.57 0.66 -0.39
N GLU A 102 -8.10 0.50 0.81
CA GLU A 102 -7.87 1.37 1.95
C GLU A 102 -7.18 0.57 3.06
N ALA A 103 -6.13 1.13 3.65
CA ALA A 103 -5.40 0.50 4.74
C ALA A 103 -5.65 1.25 6.06
N LYS A 104 -6.17 0.56 7.09
CA LYS A 104 -6.36 1.15 8.42
C LYS A 104 -5.52 0.42 9.46
N SER A 105 -4.63 1.16 10.11
CA SER A 105 -3.87 0.69 11.27
C SER A 105 -4.39 1.32 12.57
N ARG A 106 -4.81 0.50 13.53
CA ARG A 106 -5.37 0.94 14.83
C ARG A 106 -5.06 -0.04 15.96
N ALA A 107 -4.60 0.45 17.10
CA ALA A 107 -4.46 -0.40 18.29
C ALA A 107 -5.80 -1.05 18.70
N SER A 108 -6.90 -0.29 18.60
CA SER A 108 -8.27 -0.80 18.71
C SER A 108 -9.07 -0.31 17.50
N LEU A 109 -9.41 -1.25 16.61
CA LEU A 109 -10.28 -1.03 15.46
C LEU A 109 -11.72 -0.81 15.92
N SER A 110 -12.39 0.20 15.36
CA SER A 110 -13.77 0.58 15.64
C SER A 110 -14.61 0.59 14.36
N THR A 111 -15.94 0.59 14.52
CA THR A 111 -16.87 0.80 13.38
C THR A 111 -16.61 2.14 12.69
N SER A 112 -16.39 3.23 13.45
CA SER A 112 -16.09 4.54 12.86
C SER A 112 -14.86 4.54 11.96
N THR A 113 -13.82 3.77 12.32
CA THR A 113 -12.63 3.61 11.46
C THR A 113 -12.99 2.90 10.14
N LEU A 114 -13.94 1.96 10.18
CA LEU A 114 -14.41 1.28 8.98
C LEU A 114 -15.29 2.19 8.11
N ASP A 115 -16.14 3.02 8.73
CA ASP A 115 -16.97 3.99 8.02
C ASP A 115 -16.11 5.04 7.29
N GLU A 116 -15.03 5.53 7.94
CA GLU A 116 -14.03 6.38 7.29
C GLU A 116 -13.39 5.68 6.07
N ALA A 117 -13.06 4.40 6.22
CA ALA A 117 -12.47 3.61 5.15
C ALA A 117 -13.45 3.38 3.99
N GLU A 118 -14.73 3.19 4.31
CA GLU A 118 -15.79 3.02 3.32
C GLU A 118 -16.00 4.30 2.51
N ALA A 119 -16.03 5.46 3.17
CA ALA A 119 -16.10 6.75 2.50
C ALA A 119 -14.93 6.97 1.53
N ALA A 120 -13.71 6.60 1.95
CA ALA A 120 -12.53 6.66 1.10
C ALA A 120 -12.64 5.70 -0.10
N LEU A 121 -13.08 4.45 0.12
CA LEU A 121 -13.27 3.48 -0.96
C LEU A 121 -14.34 3.94 -1.96
N LEU A 122 -15.44 4.53 -1.48
CA LEU A 122 -16.55 5.02 -2.31
C LEU A 122 -16.30 6.37 -2.99
N SER A 123 -15.22 7.08 -2.63
CA SER A 123 -14.76 8.26 -3.37
C SER A 123 -14.61 7.94 -4.86
N GLU A 124 -14.72 8.95 -5.73
CA GLU A 124 -14.65 8.77 -7.19
C GLU A 124 -15.61 7.69 -7.71
N HIS A 125 -16.83 7.63 -7.14
CA HIS A 125 -17.86 6.63 -7.44
C HIS A 125 -17.41 5.17 -7.21
N GLY A 126 -16.40 4.95 -6.37
CA GLY A 126 -15.79 3.66 -6.13
C GLY A 126 -14.77 3.23 -7.20
N LEU A 127 -14.41 4.11 -8.13
CA LEU A 127 -13.36 3.80 -9.11
C LEU A 127 -11.99 4.25 -8.58
N PRO A 128 -10.88 3.64 -9.04
CA PRO A 128 -9.56 4.16 -8.76
C PRO A 128 -9.44 5.63 -9.16
N THR A 129 -8.80 6.42 -8.30
CA THR A 129 -8.72 7.86 -8.51
C THR A 129 -7.86 8.18 -9.73
N PRO A 130 -8.27 9.10 -10.64
CA PRO A 130 -7.56 9.38 -11.89
C PRO A 130 -6.06 9.69 -11.74
N HIS A 131 -5.68 10.50 -10.73
CA HIS A 131 -4.26 10.81 -10.50
C HIS A 131 -3.48 9.63 -9.93
N ALA A 132 -4.12 8.76 -9.13
CA ALA A 132 -3.49 7.56 -8.62
C ALA A 132 -3.21 6.56 -9.74
N LEU A 133 -4.13 6.40 -10.70
CA LEU A 133 -3.93 5.59 -11.90
C LEU A 133 -2.79 6.12 -12.77
N MET A 134 -2.75 7.44 -13.02
CA MET A 134 -1.66 8.06 -13.77
C MET A 134 -0.31 7.84 -13.11
N PHE A 135 -0.24 8.02 -11.78
CA PHE A 135 0.96 7.74 -11.00
C PHE A 135 1.40 6.28 -11.17
N VAL A 136 0.50 5.31 -10.96
CA VAL A 136 0.82 3.89 -11.12
C VAL A 136 1.27 3.57 -12.54
N ALA A 137 0.57 4.08 -13.57
CA ALA A 137 0.94 3.87 -14.96
C ALA A 137 2.33 4.43 -15.29
N ALA A 138 2.68 5.62 -14.80
CA ALA A 138 4.00 6.22 -15.01
C ALA A 138 5.10 5.38 -14.36
N ARG A 139 4.89 4.95 -13.11
CA ARG A 139 5.86 4.11 -12.39
C ARG A 139 6.01 2.73 -13.02
N LEU A 140 4.94 2.13 -13.53
CA LEU A 140 5.01 0.87 -14.28
C LEU A 140 5.85 1.02 -15.56
N ARG A 141 5.67 2.11 -16.30
CA ARG A 141 6.50 2.40 -17.49
C ARG A 141 7.98 2.51 -17.15
N GLU A 142 8.33 3.22 -16.08
CA GLU A 142 9.72 3.33 -15.60
C GLU A 142 10.32 1.97 -15.21
N MET A 143 9.48 1.03 -14.78
CA MET A 143 9.88 -0.35 -14.49
C MET A 143 9.87 -1.27 -15.72
N GLY A 144 9.69 -0.74 -16.93
CA GLY A 144 9.66 -1.51 -18.18
C GLY A 144 8.31 -2.16 -18.52
N GLU A 145 7.26 -1.93 -17.72
CA GLU A 145 5.94 -2.55 -17.86
C GLU A 145 5.06 -1.78 -18.87
N THR A 146 5.58 -1.56 -20.08
CA THR A 146 4.97 -0.70 -21.10
C THR A 146 3.57 -1.16 -21.51
N LYS A 147 3.32 -2.48 -21.59
CA LYS A 147 2.00 -3.02 -21.94
C LYS A 147 0.94 -2.64 -20.90
N LEU A 148 1.24 -2.82 -19.62
CA LEU A 148 0.35 -2.42 -18.52
C LEU A 148 0.12 -0.90 -18.52
N HIS A 149 1.19 -0.12 -18.68
CA HIS A 149 1.10 1.34 -18.78
C HIS A 149 0.09 1.78 -19.85
N VAL A 150 0.22 1.29 -21.08
CA VAL A 150 -0.69 1.66 -22.19
C VAL A 150 -2.12 1.22 -21.92
N LYS A 151 -2.33 0.00 -21.39
CA LYS A 151 -3.67 -0.51 -21.10
C LYS A 151 -4.37 0.29 -19.98
N ILE A 152 -3.64 0.72 -18.95
CA ILE A 152 -4.19 1.60 -17.90
C ILE A 152 -4.61 2.95 -18.47
N LEU A 153 -3.73 3.59 -19.27
CA LEU A 153 -4.06 4.87 -19.90
C LEU A 153 -5.26 4.73 -20.86
N ALA A 154 -5.33 3.65 -21.63
CA ALA A 154 -6.46 3.39 -22.50
C ALA A 154 -7.77 3.19 -21.73
N ALA A 155 -7.74 2.49 -20.59
CA ALA A 155 -8.91 2.30 -19.73
C ALA A 155 -9.41 3.63 -19.15
N GLN A 156 -8.48 4.48 -18.69
CA GLN A 156 -8.79 5.80 -18.13
C GLN A 156 -9.30 6.77 -19.19
N LEU A 157 -8.56 6.97 -20.29
CA LEU A 157 -8.86 7.98 -21.31
C LEU A 157 -10.09 7.65 -22.15
N ARG A 158 -10.42 6.37 -22.31
CA ARG A 158 -11.61 5.93 -23.06
C ARG A 158 -12.83 5.70 -22.16
N GLY A 159 -12.74 6.00 -20.86
CA GLY A 159 -13.85 5.89 -19.90
C GLY A 159 -14.35 4.46 -19.71
N ARG A 160 -13.46 3.47 -19.67
CA ARG A 160 -13.82 2.03 -19.73
C ARG A 160 -13.68 1.28 -18.40
N ILE A 161 -13.38 1.96 -17.30
CA ILE A 161 -13.31 1.29 -15.98
C ILE A 161 -14.72 1.14 -15.45
N ARG A 162 -15.23 -0.10 -15.43
CA ARG A 162 -16.56 -0.40 -14.88
C ARG A 162 -16.43 -0.86 -13.43
N PRO A 163 -17.47 -0.69 -12.60
CA PRO A 163 -17.51 -1.26 -11.25
C PRO A 163 -17.18 -2.76 -11.18
N SER A 164 -17.53 -3.54 -12.21
CA SER A 164 -17.23 -4.97 -12.30
C SER A 164 -15.75 -5.30 -12.51
N ASP A 165 -14.97 -4.32 -12.97
CA ASP A 165 -13.52 -4.45 -13.20
C ASP A 165 -12.72 -4.07 -11.94
N VAL A 166 -13.39 -3.65 -10.86
CA VAL A 166 -12.78 -3.17 -9.62
C VAL A 166 -13.05 -4.14 -8.47
N LEU A 167 -12.00 -4.42 -7.69
CA LEU A 167 -12.07 -5.02 -6.38
C LEU A 167 -11.79 -3.95 -5.32
N HIS A 168 -12.73 -3.74 -4.40
CA HIS A 168 -12.50 -2.96 -3.20
C HIS A 168 -11.88 -3.82 -2.11
N LEU A 169 -10.72 -3.42 -1.62
CA LEU A 169 -10.03 -4.04 -0.49
C LEU A 169 -10.07 -3.13 0.73
N LEU A 170 -10.62 -3.62 1.84
CA LEU A 170 -10.40 -3.03 3.15
C LEU A 170 -9.36 -3.87 3.89
N PHE A 171 -8.16 -3.33 4.07
CA PHE A 171 -7.10 -3.99 4.83
C PHE A 171 -6.97 -3.35 6.21
N THR A 172 -7.14 -4.15 7.26
CA THR A 172 -7.00 -3.68 8.64
C THR A 172 -5.82 -4.34 9.33
N PHE A 173 -5.04 -3.53 10.03
CA PHE A 173 -3.96 -3.95 10.89
C PHE A 173 -4.27 -3.47 12.31
N SER A 174 -4.65 -4.39 13.21
CA SER A 174 -5.22 -4.02 14.50
C SER A 174 -4.75 -4.83 15.70
N GLY A 175 -4.86 -4.27 16.91
CA GLY A 175 -4.58 -4.99 18.15
C GLY A 175 -5.73 -5.92 18.59
N ASN A 176 -6.96 -5.43 18.50
CA ASN A 176 -8.16 -6.22 18.75
C ASN A 176 -8.57 -7.08 17.53
N ASN A 177 -9.39 -8.10 17.78
CA ASN A 177 -9.90 -9.01 16.75
C ASN A 177 -10.84 -8.27 15.78
N PRO A 178 -10.50 -8.17 14.48
CA PRO A 178 -11.29 -7.41 13.52
C PRO A 178 -12.47 -8.20 12.91
N LEU A 179 -12.57 -9.52 13.15
CA LEU A 179 -13.44 -10.43 12.40
C LEU A 179 -14.91 -10.01 12.41
N LYS A 180 -15.47 -9.70 13.59
CA LYS A 180 -16.89 -9.31 13.70
C LYS A 180 -17.15 -7.97 13.02
N LEU A 181 -16.25 -7.01 13.19
CA LEU A 181 -16.35 -5.68 12.57
C LEU A 181 -16.30 -5.79 11.04
N LEU A 182 -15.30 -6.48 10.50
CA LEU A 182 -15.15 -6.69 9.06
C LEU A 182 -16.33 -7.47 8.46
N ARG A 183 -16.77 -8.55 9.12
CA ARG A 183 -17.91 -9.34 8.65
C ARG A 183 -19.19 -8.51 8.58
N ASN A 184 -19.47 -7.72 9.61
CA ASN A 184 -20.64 -6.85 9.64
C ASN A 184 -20.55 -5.78 8.56
N HIS A 185 -19.39 -5.14 8.44
CA HIS A 185 -19.12 -4.12 7.42
C HIS A 185 -19.32 -4.66 6.00
N THR A 186 -18.71 -5.79 5.66
CA THR A 186 -18.85 -6.40 4.33
C THR A 186 -20.28 -6.87 4.04
N LYS A 187 -21.02 -7.39 5.03
CA LYS A 187 -22.43 -7.80 4.84
C LYS A 187 -23.40 -6.62 4.66
N ALA A 188 -23.08 -5.48 5.26
CA ALA A 188 -23.88 -4.27 5.17
C ALA A 188 -23.78 -3.64 3.76
N TYR A 189 -22.66 -3.83 3.05
CA TYR A 189 -22.48 -3.29 1.71
C TYR A 189 -23.46 -3.88 0.70
N LYS A 190 -24.17 -3.01 -0.03
CA LYS A 190 -25.16 -3.37 -1.08
C LYS A 190 -24.81 -2.84 -2.47
N GLY A 191 -23.63 -2.26 -2.64
CA GLY A 191 -23.20 -1.72 -3.94
C GLY A 191 -22.71 -2.80 -4.91
N LYS A 192 -22.34 -2.36 -6.11
CA LYS A 192 -22.02 -3.25 -7.25
C LYS A 192 -20.55 -3.68 -7.32
N ILE A 193 -19.67 -3.08 -6.53
CA ILE A 193 -18.22 -3.34 -6.57
C ILE A 193 -17.90 -4.52 -5.67
N ARG A 194 -17.10 -5.47 -6.14
CA ARG A 194 -16.69 -6.63 -5.34
C ARG A 194 -15.93 -6.15 -4.10
N ARG A 195 -16.18 -6.78 -2.94
CA ARG A 195 -15.57 -6.40 -1.66
C ARG A 195 -14.74 -7.54 -1.09
N LEU A 196 -13.58 -7.22 -0.56
CA LEU A 196 -12.75 -8.09 0.26
C LEU A 196 -12.33 -7.34 1.53
N GLY A 197 -12.63 -7.92 2.69
CA GLY A 197 -12.16 -7.42 3.98
C GLY A 197 -11.08 -8.34 4.53
N VAL A 198 -9.92 -7.78 4.88
CA VAL A 198 -8.77 -8.53 5.41
C VAL A 198 -8.37 -7.93 6.76
N GLY A 199 -8.24 -8.80 7.75
CA GLY A 199 -7.88 -8.42 9.12
C GLY A 199 -6.60 -9.10 9.57
N LEU A 200 -5.55 -8.30 9.78
CA LEU A 200 -4.32 -8.72 10.44
C LEU A 200 -4.38 -8.28 11.91
N GLN A 201 -4.56 -9.24 12.81
CA GLN A 201 -4.53 -8.98 14.25
C GLN A 201 -3.12 -9.18 14.81
N VAL A 202 -2.61 -8.17 15.53
CA VAL A 202 -1.37 -8.22 16.31
C VAL A 202 -1.65 -7.59 17.68
N PRO A 203 -1.92 -8.38 18.73
CA PRO A 203 -2.32 -7.86 20.04
C PRO A 203 -1.41 -6.76 20.59
N GLU A 204 -0.09 -6.92 20.48
CA GLU A 204 0.90 -5.90 20.86
C GLU A 204 1.15 -4.87 19.74
N HIS A 205 0.10 -4.37 19.10
CA HIS A 205 0.16 -3.59 17.85
C HIS A 205 1.25 -2.50 17.84
N GLN A 206 1.26 -1.62 18.85
CA GLN A 206 2.23 -0.53 18.93
C GLN A 206 3.66 -1.02 19.21
N ALA A 207 3.82 -2.06 20.04
CA ALA A 207 5.13 -2.63 20.31
C ALA A 207 5.70 -3.34 19.07
N PHE A 208 4.85 -4.04 18.31
CA PHE A 208 5.24 -4.65 17.05
C PHE A 208 5.74 -3.61 16.03
N ILE A 209 4.98 -2.53 15.81
CA ILE A 209 5.39 -1.45 14.89
C ILE A 209 6.74 -0.87 15.32
N ARG A 210 6.88 -0.55 16.61
CA ARG A 210 8.13 -0.03 17.18
C ARG A 210 9.30 -0.97 16.88
N ARG A 211 9.16 -2.27 17.20
CA ARG A 211 10.22 -3.26 17.00
C ARG A 211 10.60 -3.42 15.52
N VAL A 212 9.63 -3.37 14.60
CA VAL A 212 9.90 -3.43 13.15
C VAL A 212 10.77 -2.26 12.70
N PHE A 213 10.42 -1.02 13.07
CA PHE A 213 11.21 0.14 12.66
C PHE A 213 12.56 0.23 13.39
N GLU A 214 12.64 -0.19 14.65
CA GLU A 214 13.91 -0.31 15.38
C GLU A 214 14.84 -1.33 14.71
N GLU A 215 14.32 -2.47 14.30
CA GLU A 215 15.07 -3.49 13.55
C GLU A 215 15.56 -2.96 12.20
N VAL A 216 14.70 -2.28 11.43
CA VAL A 216 15.09 -1.62 10.16
C VAL A 216 16.23 -0.63 10.36
N ILE A 217 16.13 0.24 11.38
CA ILE A 217 17.15 1.27 11.66
C ILE A 217 18.46 0.61 12.13
N ARG A 218 18.37 -0.42 12.96
CA ARG A 218 19.53 -1.19 13.42
C ARG A 218 20.23 -1.86 12.24
N ASP A 219 19.51 -2.62 11.42
CA ASP A 219 20.07 -3.39 10.30
C ASP A 219 20.66 -2.48 9.20
N ALA A 220 20.11 -1.27 9.03
CA ALA A 220 20.69 -0.25 8.17
C ALA A 220 22.06 0.23 8.67
N ARG A 221 22.31 0.22 9.99
CA ARG A 221 23.54 0.70 10.63
C ARG A 221 24.54 -0.40 10.92
N THR A 222 24.10 -1.63 11.16
CA THR A 222 24.95 -2.76 11.55
C THR A 222 24.91 -3.85 10.48
N ARG A 223 26.07 -4.43 10.15
CA ARG A 223 26.43 -5.36 9.04
C ARG A 223 27.26 -4.71 7.95
#